data_AF-A0AAE0E4D8-F1
#
_entry.id   AF-A0AAE0E4D8-F1
#
_cell.length_a   1.000
_cell.length_b   1.000
_cell.length_c   1.000
_cell.angle_alpha   90.00
_cell.angle_beta   90.00
_cell.angle_gamma   90.00
#
_symmetry.space_group_name_H-M   'P 1'
#
loop_
_entity.id
_entity.type
_entity.pdbx_description
1 polymer ?
#
loop_
_entity_poly.entity_id
_entity_poly.type
_entity_poly.pdbx_seq_one_letter_code
_entity_poly.pdbx_strand_id
1 'polypeptide(L)'
;MDFDRCSSLTKFPMISWNLRTLNLCKTAIEEVPDSTIESLNKLVSLNISNNRKLKNLPTSMRHFMTSLRSLSLNGCSNITEFPHISGKITKLFLCETAIEEVPSFVERLTNLKNLRLDYYKRLNRVSSGVFQLEYLETLSLSLSSWMPKS
;
A
#
# COMPACT_ATOMS: atom_id res chain seq x y z
N MET A 1 2.19 -9.26 -15.36
CA MET A 1 3.48 -8.70 -15.82
C MET A 1 4.41 -8.69 -14.62
N ASP A 2 5.62 -9.21 -14.79
CA ASP A 2 6.52 -9.48 -13.67
C ASP A 2 7.92 -8.91 -13.95
N PHE A 3 8.42 -8.12 -13.02
CA PHE A 3 9.73 -7.49 -13.01
C PHE A 3 10.47 -7.78 -11.69
N ASP A 4 10.14 -8.86 -10.97
CA ASP A 4 10.82 -9.21 -9.72
C ASP A 4 12.34 -9.13 -9.87
N ARG A 5 12.99 -8.40 -8.96
CA ARG A 5 14.44 -8.21 -8.90
C ARG A 5 15.07 -7.58 -10.14
N CYS A 6 14.27 -6.93 -11.00
CA CYS A 6 14.77 -6.20 -12.15
C CYS A 6 15.35 -4.84 -11.70
N SER A 7 16.60 -4.87 -11.21
CA SER A 7 17.28 -3.68 -10.69
C SER A 7 17.59 -2.62 -11.74
N SER A 8 17.57 -2.98 -13.04
CA SER A 8 17.69 -2.03 -14.14
C SER A 8 16.42 -1.23 -14.41
N LEU A 9 15.26 -1.66 -13.87
CA LEU A 9 14.00 -0.94 -14.03
C LEU A 9 13.95 0.24 -13.04
N THR A 10 14.38 1.40 -13.52
CA THR A 10 14.47 2.66 -12.75
C THR A 10 13.25 3.56 -12.90
N LYS A 11 12.44 3.34 -13.94
CA LYS A 11 11.19 4.07 -14.20
C LYS A 11 10.01 3.12 -14.12
N PHE A 12 8.86 3.63 -13.70
CA PHE A 12 7.63 2.86 -13.75
C PHE A 12 7.34 2.45 -15.21
N PRO A 13 7.09 1.15 -15.48
CA PRO A 13 6.92 0.67 -16.85
C PRO A 13 5.63 1.21 -17.47
N MET A 14 5.64 1.38 -18.80
CA MET A 14 4.39 1.62 -19.54
C MET A 14 3.55 0.34 -19.51
N ILE A 15 2.32 0.43 -18.98
CA ILE A 15 1.44 -0.71 -18.78
C ILE A 15 0.25 -0.66 -19.74
N SER A 16 -0.18 -1.84 -20.22
CA SER A 16 -1.41 -1.99 -21.00
C SER A 16 -2.67 -1.91 -20.12
N TRP A 17 -3.72 -1.29 -20.65
CA TRP A 17 -5.02 -1.05 -20.02
C TRP A 17 -5.77 -2.30 -19.50
N ASN A 18 -5.35 -3.52 -19.89
CA ASN A 18 -5.98 -4.77 -19.47
C ASN A 18 -5.22 -5.55 -18.39
N LEU A 19 -4.12 -5.01 -17.86
CA LEU A 19 -3.30 -5.73 -16.91
C LEU A 19 -4.07 -6.00 -15.60
N ARG A 20 -4.06 -7.25 -15.14
CA ARG A 20 -4.68 -7.68 -13.87
C ARG A 20 -3.68 -7.75 -12.72
N THR A 21 -2.44 -8.11 -13.01
CA THR A 21 -1.39 -8.30 -12.00
C THR A 21 -0.08 -7.69 -12.46
N LEU A 22 0.53 -6.89 -11.58
CA LEU A 22 1.82 -6.25 -11.78
C LEU A 22 2.74 -6.51 -10.59
N ASN A 23 3.88 -7.13 -10.85
CA ASN A 23 4.94 -7.33 -9.87
C ASN A 23 6.16 -6.49 -10.24
N LEU A 24 6.50 -5.56 -9.34
CA LEU A 24 7.63 -4.62 -9.40
C LEU A 24 8.52 -4.78 -8.16
N CYS A 25 8.48 -5.96 -7.53
CA CYS A 25 9.26 -6.25 -6.33
C CYS A 25 10.77 -6.09 -6.61
N LYS A 26 11.49 -5.44 -5.68
CA LYS A 26 12.96 -5.28 -5.74
C LYS A 26 13.44 -4.69 -7.07
N THR A 27 12.77 -3.64 -7.55
CA THR A 27 13.23 -2.86 -8.70
C THR A 27 13.97 -1.61 -8.21
N ALA A 28 14.27 -0.67 -9.11
CA ALA A 28 14.92 0.60 -8.78
C ALA A 28 13.98 1.80 -9.00
N ILE A 29 12.67 1.57 -9.06
CA ILE A 29 11.69 2.63 -9.27
C ILE A 29 11.63 3.55 -8.05
N GLU A 30 11.55 4.85 -8.30
CA GLU A 30 11.50 5.87 -7.26
C GLU A 30 10.11 6.52 -7.15
N GLU A 31 9.30 6.44 -8.20
CA GLU A 31 7.99 7.11 -8.28
C GLU A 31 6.99 6.27 -9.11
N VAL A 32 5.70 6.42 -8.79
CA VAL A 32 4.59 5.96 -9.63
C VAL A 32 3.92 7.20 -10.23
N PRO A 33 3.97 7.41 -11.56
CA PRO A 33 3.40 8.61 -12.17
C PRO A 33 1.86 8.60 -12.17
N ASP A 34 1.24 9.75 -11.88
CA ASP A 34 -0.22 9.96 -12.00
C ASP A 34 -0.75 9.56 -13.39
N SER A 35 -0.03 9.94 -14.45
CA SER A 35 -0.41 9.62 -15.83
C SER A 35 -0.48 8.12 -16.14
N THR A 36 0.24 7.28 -15.39
CA THR A 36 0.23 5.84 -15.63
C THR A 36 -0.93 5.15 -14.93
N ILE A 37 -1.31 5.62 -13.74
CA ILE A 37 -2.33 4.94 -12.93
C ILE A 37 -3.75 5.05 -13.53
N GLU A 38 -4.00 6.04 -14.38
CA GLU A 38 -5.24 6.16 -15.17
C GLU A 38 -5.50 4.89 -16.02
N SER A 39 -4.43 4.27 -16.53
CA SER A 39 -4.50 3.05 -17.32
C SER A 39 -4.65 1.76 -16.49
N LEU A 40 -4.52 1.84 -15.16
CA LEU A 40 -4.49 0.69 -14.25
C LEU A 40 -5.87 0.38 -13.63
N ASN A 41 -6.96 0.87 -14.22
CA ASN A 41 -8.31 0.68 -13.71
C ASN A 41 -8.76 -0.79 -13.64
N LYS A 42 -8.13 -1.68 -14.40
CA LYS A 42 -8.35 -3.13 -14.42
C LYS A 42 -7.41 -3.92 -13.50
N LEU A 43 -6.41 -3.28 -12.89
CA LEU A 43 -5.42 -3.94 -12.07
C LEU A 43 -6.05 -4.42 -10.76
N VAL A 44 -5.83 -5.69 -10.44
CA VAL A 44 -6.38 -6.39 -9.26
C VAL A 44 -5.30 -6.57 -8.19
N SER A 45 -4.06 -6.83 -8.60
CA SER A 45 -2.93 -7.03 -7.68
C SER A 45 -1.71 -6.23 -8.12
N LEU A 46 -1.15 -5.49 -7.16
CA LEU A 46 0.04 -4.67 -7.34
C LEU A 46 1.05 -4.99 -6.23
N ASN A 47 2.21 -5.50 -6.60
CA ASN A 47 3.33 -5.71 -5.70
C ASN A 47 4.46 -4.74 -6.06
N ILE A 48 4.75 -3.75 -5.21
CA ILE A 48 5.89 -2.84 -5.35
C ILE A 48 6.82 -2.98 -4.13
N SER A 49 6.81 -4.14 -3.47
CA SER A 49 7.63 -4.36 -2.27
C SER A 49 9.14 -4.24 -2.52
N ASN A 50 9.88 -3.89 -1.47
CA ASN A 50 11.34 -3.79 -1.42
C ASN A 50 11.94 -2.72 -2.36
N ASN A 51 11.16 -1.72 -2.74
CA ASN A 51 11.65 -0.54 -3.45
C ASN A 51 12.00 0.55 -2.44
N ARG A 52 13.22 0.51 -1.89
CA ARG A 52 13.64 1.38 -0.77
C ARG A 52 13.66 2.87 -1.11
N LYS A 53 13.78 3.21 -2.39
CA LYS A 53 13.78 4.60 -2.87
C LYS A 53 12.39 5.12 -3.25
N LEU A 54 11.38 4.25 -3.29
CA LEU A 54 10.03 4.61 -3.69
C LEU A 54 9.44 5.67 -2.76
N LYS A 55 9.05 6.80 -3.32
CA LYS A 55 8.32 7.88 -2.64
C LYS A 55 6.84 7.54 -2.52
N ASN A 56 6.11 8.35 -1.74
CA ASN A 56 4.67 8.20 -1.52
C ASN A 56 3.91 7.98 -2.83
N LEU A 57 2.91 7.10 -2.78
CA LEU A 57 2.08 6.80 -3.93
C LEU A 57 1.14 7.98 -4.24
N PRO A 58 0.74 8.17 -5.51
CA PRO A 58 -0.16 9.26 -5.86
C PRO A 58 -1.51 9.15 -5.18
N THR A 59 -2.04 10.27 -4.71
CA THR A 59 -3.35 10.34 -4.03
C THR A 59 -4.51 9.99 -4.96
N SER A 60 -4.32 10.17 -6.27
CA SER A 60 -5.28 9.88 -7.32
C SER A 60 -5.56 8.38 -7.52
N MET A 61 -4.73 7.48 -6.94
CA MET A 61 -4.94 6.02 -6.99
C MET A 61 -6.34 5.60 -6.57
N ARG A 62 -6.94 6.28 -5.58
CA ARG A 62 -8.32 6.03 -5.11
C ARG A 62 -9.34 6.13 -6.25
N HIS A 63 -9.12 7.04 -7.20
CA HIS A 63 -10.05 7.33 -8.29
C HIS A 63 -9.84 6.42 -9.50
N PHE A 64 -8.60 6.09 -9.83
CA PHE A 64 -8.29 5.33 -11.04
C PHE A 64 -8.19 3.82 -10.82
N MET A 65 -7.60 3.38 -9.71
CA MET A 65 -7.35 1.95 -9.44
C MET A 65 -8.54 1.28 -8.74
N THR A 66 -9.72 1.37 -9.35
CA THR A 66 -11.00 0.91 -8.78
C THR A 66 -11.14 -0.62 -8.73
N SER A 67 -10.36 -1.37 -9.52
CA SER A 67 -10.31 -2.83 -9.48
C SER A 67 -9.30 -3.41 -8.46
N LEU A 68 -8.49 -2.58 -7.82
CA LEU A 68 -7.42 -3.08 -6.96
C LEU A 68 -7.98 -3.82 -5.75
N ARG A 69 -7.46 -5.02 -5.49
CA ARG A 69 -7.82 -5.89 -4.36
C ARG A 69 -6.65 -6.18 -3.43
N SER A 70 -5.43 -6.15 -3.95
CA SER A 70 -4.22 -6.39 -3.16
C SER A 70 -3.11 -5.41 -3.53
N LEU A 71 -2.54 -4.78 -2.50
CA LEU A 71 -1.40 -3.89 -2.60
C LEU A 71 -0.33 -4.31 -1.59
N SER A 72 0.91 -4.47 -2.05
CA SER A 72 2.08 -4.69 -1.20
C SER A 72 3.12 -3.61 -1.43
N LEU A 73 3.45 -2.87 -0.36
CA LEU A 73 4.54 -1.90 -0.24
C LEU A 73 5.56 -2.34 0.82
N ASN A 74 5.56 -3.62 1.19
CA ASN A 74 6.48 -4.12 2.21
C ASN A 74 7.92 -3.75 1.88
N GLY A 75 8.70 -3.22 2.83
CA GLY A 75 10.11 -2.89 2.62
C GLY A 75 10.36 -1.59 1.84
N CYS A 76 9.32 -0.81 1.55
CA CYS A 76 9.44 0.52 0.94
C CYS A 76 9.66 1.58 2.04
N SER A 77 10.89 1.67 2.53
CA SER A 77 11.27 2.49 3.70
C SER A 77 11.06 4.00 3.56
N ASN A 78 10.88 4.51 2.34
CA ASN A 78 10.64 5.94 2.07
C ASN A 78 9.15 6.31 1.96
N ILE A 79 8.23 5.33 2.06
CA ILE A 79 6.80 5.60 2.12
C ILE A 79 6.44 6.06 3.53
N THR A 80 5.98 7.30 3.65
CA THR A 80 5.58 7.93 4.93
C THR A 80 4.07 8.12 5.06
N GLU A 81 3.34 8.08 3.95
CA GLU A 81 1.90 8.28 3.93
C GLU A 81 1.13 6.96 3.73
N PHE A 82 0.00 6.83 4.42
CA PHE A 82 -0.92 5.73 4.19
C PHE A 82 -1.54 5.84 2.79
N PRO A 83 -1.53 4.77 1.97
CA PRO A 83 -1.91 4.89 0.57
C PRO A 83 -3.40 5.24 0.38
N HIS A 84 -3.68 6.19 -0.50
CA HIS A 84 -5.03 6.59 -0.87
C HIS A 84 -5.61 5.60 -1.89
N ILE A 85 -6.35 4.61 -1.40
CA ILE A 85 -6.89 3.51 -2.22
C ILE A 85 -8.40 3.42 -2.14
N SER A 86 -9.01 2.77 -3.14
CA SER A 86 -10.45 2.55 -3.18
C SER A 86 -10.90 1.56 -2.09
N GLY A 87 -12.15 1.67 -1.65
CA GLY A 87 -12.75 0.78 -0.64
C GLY A 87 -12.90 -0.69 -1.09
N LYS A 88 -12.48 -1.02 -2.32
CA LYS A 88 -12.49 -2.39 -2.83
C LYS A 88 -11.26 -3.21 -2.43
N ILE A 89 -10.22 -2.57 -1.88
CA ILE A 89 -9.03 -3.26 -1.39
C ILE A 89 -9.42 -4.33 -0.35
N THR A 90 -8.78 -5.49 -0.42
CA THR A 90 -8.98 -6.60 0.52
C THR A 90 -7.71 -6.92 1.30
N LYS A 91 -6.54 -6.66 0.72
CA LYS A 91 -5.22 -6.97 1.31
C LYS A 91 -4.29 -5.78 1.17
N LEU A 92 -3.76 -5.30 2.28
CA LEU A 92 -2.85 -4.18 2.34
C LEU A 92 -1.64 -4.54 3.22
N PHE A 93 -0.47 -4.60 2.60
CA PHE A 93 0.79 -4.95 3.26
C PHE A 93 1.76 -3.78 3.20
N LEU A 94 2.05 -3.21 4.36
CA LEU A 94 2.79 -1.96 4.59
C LEU A 94 3.90 -2.15 5.64
N CYS A 95 4.31 -3.39 5.90
CA CYS A 95 5.42 -3.68 6.80
C CYS A 95 6.70 -3.01 6.27
N GLU A 96 7.59 -2.60 7.17
CA GLU A 96 8.86 -1.99 6.77
C GLU A 96 8.73 -0.69 5.94
N THR A 97 7.60 0.03 6.10
CA THR A 97 7.42 1.40 5.63
C THR A 97 7.70 2.41 6.75
N ALA A 98 7.80 3.69 6.41
CA ALA A 98 7.95 4.80 7.36
C ALA A 98 6.61 5.44 7.74
N ILE A 99 5.48 4.75 7.54
CA ILE A 99 4.15 5.25 7.88
C ILE A 99 3.99 5.33 9.40
N GLU A 100 3.64 6.52 9.89
CA GLU A 100 3.50 6.79 11.34
C GLU A 100 2.04 6.83 11.80
N GLU A 101 1.10 6.82 10.84
CA GLU A 101 -0.33 6.91 11.09
C GLU A 101 -1.17 5.97 10.21
N VAL A 102 -2.13 5.26 10.84
CA VAL A 102 -3.32 4.74 10.15
C VAL A 102 -4.45 5.79 10.25
N PRO A 103 -4.84 6.45 9.15
CA PRO A 103 -5.74 7.61 9.17
C PRO A 103 -7.21 7.21 9.32
N SER A 104 -8.07 8.17 9.67
CA SER A 104 -9.52 7.94 9.88
C SER A 104 -10.23 7.38 8.67
N PHE A 105 -9.78 7.72 7.46
CA PHE A 105 -10.40 7.17 6.25
C PHE A 105 -10.27 5.66 6.08
N VAL A 106 -9.44 4.99 6.89
CA VAL A 106 -9.35 3.53 6.91
C VAL A 106 -10.72 2.88 7.10
N GLU A 107 -11.65 3.56 7.79
CA GLU A 107 -13.05 3.13 7.98
C GLU A 107 -13.80 2.92 6.65
N ARG A 108 -13.36 3.58 5.57
CA ARG A 108 -13.96 3.45 4.22
C ARG A 108 -13.42 2.25 3.45
N LEU A 109 -12.41 1.55 3.96
CA LEU A 109 -11.87 0.34 3.36
C LEU A 109 -12.73 -0.87 3.77
N THR A 110 -14.03 -0.80 3.51
CA THR A 110 -15.04 -1.72 4.05
C THR A 110 -14.84 -3.17 3.62
N ASN A 111 -14.11 -3.44 2.53
CA ASN A 111 -13.78 -4.79 2.08
C ASN A 111 -12.43 -5.32 2.62
N LEU A 112 -11.72 -4.55 3.45
CA LEU A 112 -10.38 -4.89 3.92
C LEU A 112 -10.43 -6.10 4.85
N LYS A 113 -9.71 -7.16 4.48
CA LYS A 113 -9.57 -8.40 5.24
C LYS A 113 -8.24 -8.49 5.94
N ASN A 114 -7.17 -8.03 5.31
CA ASN A 114 -5.82 -8.11 5.87
C ASN A 114 -5.14 -6.74 5.83
N LEU A 115 -4.80 -6.22 7.00
CA LEU A 115 -3.95 -5.05 7.17
C LEU A 115 -2.71 -5.43 7.95
N ARG A 116 -1.53 -5.23 7.36
CA ARG A 116 -0.24 -5.41 8.05
C ARG A 116 0.58 -4.15 7.92
N LEU A 117 0.96 -3.57 9.05
CA LEU A 117 1.81 -2.39 9.14
C LEU A 117 2.67 -2.54 10.39
N ASP A 118 3.80 -3.24 10.20
CA ASP A 118 4.76 -3.53 11.26
C ASP A 118 6.16 -3.07 10.84
N TYR A 119 6.74 -2.12 11.57
CA TYR A 119 8.15 -1.78 11.46
C TYR A 119 8.63 -0.89 12.60
N TYR A 120 9.78 -1.24 13.18
CA TYR A 120 10.59 -0.47 14.13
C TYR A 120 9.86 0.61 14.94
N LYS A 121 8.68 0.31 15.50
CA LYS A 121 7.99 1.23 16.41
C LYS A 121 7.84 2.65 15.82
N ARG A 122 7.55 2.81 14.52
CA ARG A 122 7.27 4.14 13.93
C ARG A 122 5.80 4.51 13.94
N LEU A 123 4.93 3.50 13.96
CA LEU A 123 3.50 3.71 14.06
C LEU A 123 3.16 4.30 15.43
N ASN A 124 2.68 5.54 15.42
CA ASN A 124 2.37 6.31 16.63
C ASN A 124 0.86 6.55 16.77
N ARG A 125 0.13 6.61 15.65
CA ARG A 125 -1.32 6.88 15.64
C ARG A 125 -2.06 5.83 14.84
N VAL A 126 -3.11 5.29 15.43
CA VAL A 126 -4.03 4.38 14.75
C VAL A 126 -5.44 4.89 14.98
N SER A 127 -6.13 5.25 13.89
CA SER A 127 -7.53 5.63 13.99
C SER A 127 -8.38 4.45 14.47
N SER A 128 -9.32 4.73 15.37
CA SER A 128 -10.32 3.76 15.82
C SER A 128 -11.20 3.22 14.69
N GLY A 129 -11.25 3.89 13.54
CA GLY A 129 -11.93 3.41 12.34
C GLY A 129 -11.45 2.03 11.87
N VAL A 130 -10.22 1.62 12.21
CA VAL A 130 -9.73 0.26 11.88
C VAL A 130 -10.55 -0.83 12.57
N PHE A 131 -11.09 -0.56 13.76
CA PHE A 131 -11.91 -1.51 14.52
C PHE A 131 -13.37 -1.55 14.06
N GLN A 132 -13.77 -0.68 13.13
CA GLN A 132 -15.10 -0.67 12.52
C GLN A 132 -15.17 -1.52 11.23
N LEU A 133 -14.06 -2.14 10.84
CA LEU A 133 -13.98 -2.95 9.63
C LEU A 133 -14.55 -4.35 9.86
N GLU A 134 -15.81 -4.54 9.47
CA GLU A 134 -16.56 -5.80 9.69
C GLU A 134 -15.90 -7.06 9.10
N TYR A 135 -15.17 -6.91 7.99
CA TYR A 135 -14.54 -8.04 7.28
C TYR A 135 -13.06 -8.22 7.63
N LEU A 136 -12.52 -7.50 8.62
CA LEU A 136 -11.11 -7.56 8.96
C LEU A 136 -10.79 -8.90 9.66
N GLU A 137 -10.09 -9.77 8.94
CA GLU A 137 -9.67 -11.10 9.39
C GLU A 137 -8.28 -11.07 10.03
N THR A 138 -7.43 -10.12 9.63
CA THR A 138 -6.06 -10.00 10.16
C THR A 138 -5.66 -8.53 10.30
N LEU A 139 -5.27 -8.17 11.51
CA LEU A 139 -4.67 -6.88 11.84
C LEU A 139 -3.32 -7.12 12.52
N SER A 140 -2.25 -6.65 11.90
CA SER A 140 -0.89 -6.72 12.44
C SER A 140 -0.35 -5.30 12.48
N LEU A 141 -0.22 -4.74 13.69
CA LEU A 141 0.28 -3.40 13.95
C LEU A 141 1.31 -3.44 15.09
N SER A 142 2.48 -2.82 14.88
CA SER A 142 3.51 -2.68 15.91
C SER A 142 3.62 -1.21 16.33
N LEU A 143 2.85 -0.82 17.35
CA LEU A 143 2.88 0.52 17.93
C LEU A 143 4.22 0.81 18.64
N SER A 144 4.64 2.07 18.56
CA SER A 144 5.86 2.54 19.20
C SER A 144 5.80 2.57 20.73
N SER A 145 4.59 2.71 21.26
CA SER A 145 4.30 2.86 22.68
C SER A 145 3.02 2.09 23.05
N TRP A 146 3.16 0.81 23.38
CA TRP A 146 2.23 0.21 24.34
C TRP A 146 2.70 0.64 25.73
N MET A 147 2.09 1.67 26.31
CA MET A 147 2.01 1.83 27.76
C MET A 147 0.55 1.60 28.13
N PRO A 148 0.21 0.58 28.96
CA PRO A 148 -1.09 0.57 29.62
C PRO A 148 -1.15 1.88 30.41
N LYS A 149 -2.16 2.72 30.18
CA LYS A 149 -2.48 3.75 31.16
C LYS A 149 -2.98 3.00 32.39
N SER A 150 -2.14 3.01 33.43
CA SER A 150 -2.52 2.73 34.82
C SER A 150 -3.58 3.72 35.29
#